data_AF-A0A2V8DM60-F1
#
_entry.id   AF-A0A2V8DM60-F1
#
_cell.length_a   1.000
_cell.length_b   1.000
_cell.length_c   1.000
_cell.angle_alpha   90.00
_cell.angle_beta   90.00
_cell.angle_gamma   90.00
#
_symmetry.space_group_name_H-M   'P 1'
#
loop_
_entity.id
_entity.type
_entity.pdbx_description
1 polymer ?
#
loop_
_entity_poly.entity_id
_entity_poly.type
_entity_poly.pdbx_seq_one_letter_code
_entity_poly.pdbx_strand_id
1 'polypeptide(L)'
;MVPGLGGHLVSEVFLETLLSTPDALDGDRARGRLAYLRRQCASLGPATSPRALLETAAAPMVDLIGFEPPTDIATVDRVVAATIFRAPGPHPRRSELKAALRAPETDVILGSRGPTPVRSRSAASDLARAAGARRSRLEAARPESHNVALLVAPWGERLDPLWRVAVAQAIRRFAAWGILFNGTHLRIVDPTRPYARRYLEFDLELAADDERAFAAFWSVMRSLPTAFHAMVAASERHASRVCRSLKDGVLSASADVLGALVGANVGRAPAPLADSFEQALTIVYRMLFLLFAEARGLVPLWHPVYRESYSLEALRTLAERATGDWPASSLATLRSTNAPGGSAVTSKPARVNERGLARPRAIGLWDTLQAIARLAHGGCRAGGLRVTPFNGRLFAPARTPLAERRDLDDDAARRAVLALSTRPSPDRAGREPIAYRDLGVEQLGAVYETLLDYKPRIQGRNRPASRVSIALEPGSGVRKATGTFYTPQPLAEYLVRRTLGPLVRDAPPDRILHLRVVDPAMGSGAFLVAACRYLADAYEAVLVGSGGCHPSDIGEPERAAIRRTIAER
;
A
#
# COMPACT_ATOMS: atom_id res chain seq x y z
N MET A 1 -7.71 -6.15 7.40
CA MET A 1 -8.04 -4.73 7.20
C MET A 1 -8.37 -4.16 8.56
N VAL A 2 -7.81 -2.99 8.90
CA VAL A 2 -8.17 -2.18 10.05
C VAL A 2 -9.26 -1.19 9.59
N PRO A 3 -10.53 -1.37 9.99
CA PRO A 3 -11.61 -0.47 9.59
C PRO A 3 -11.33 0.97 10.05
N GLY A 4 -11.68 1.95 9.22
CA GLY A 4 -11.58 3.37 9.58
C GLY A 4 -10.17 3.94 9.63
N LEU A 5 -9.14 3.19 9.23
CA LEU A 5 -7.77 3.69 9.14
C LEU A 5 -7.53 4.38 7.79
N GLY A 6 -7.03 5.62 7.85
CA GLY A 6 -6.67 6.42 6.69
C GLY A 6 -5.22 6.91 6.73
N GLY A 7 -4.72 7.39 5.59
CA GLY A 7 -3.39 7.99 5.47
C GLY A 7 -2.27 7.01 5.10
N HIS A 8 -1.03 7.49 5.17
CA HIS A 8 0.17 6.83 4.64
C HIS A 8 1.44 7.14 5.46
N LEU A 9 1.26 7.63 6.69
CA LEU A 9 2.37 7.84 7.61
C LEU A 9 2.91 6.51 8.15
N VAL A 10 2.02 5.57 8.48
CA VAL A 10 2.31 4.18 8.87
C VAL A 10 1.46 3.27 8.00
N SER A 11 2.05 2.20 7.45
CA SER A 11 1.29 1.25 6.62
C SER A 11 0.39 0.36 7.47
N GLU A 12 -0.78 0.01 6.91
CA GLU A 12 -1.83 -0.73 7.60
C GLU A 12 -1.34 -2.15 7.95
N VAL A 13 -0.69 -2.83 7.02
CA VAL A 13 -0.21 -4.21 7.26
C VAL A 13 0.88 -4.22 8.32
N PHE A 14 1.74 -3.20 8.35
CA PHE A 14 2.72 -3.05 9.41
C PHE A 14 2.03 -2.91 10.78
N LEU A 15 0.97 -2.11 10.88
CA LEU A 15 0.18 -2.04 12.12
C LEU A 15 -0.44 -3.40 12.47
N GLU A 16 -1.04 -4.12 11.52
CA GLU A 16 -1.60 -5.46 11.75
C GLU A 16 -0.55 -6.44 12.31
N THR A 17 0.71 -6.37 11.87
CA THR A 17 1.78 -7.20 12.44
C THR A 17 2.08 -6.87 13.90
N LEU A 18 1.85 -5.63 14.34
CA LEU A 18 2.00 -5.20 15.73
C LEU A 18 0.79 -5.56 16.60
N LEU A 19 -0.41 -5.67 16.02
CA LEU A 19 -1.63 -6.05 16.75
C LEU A 19 -1.67 -7.53 17.15
N SER A 20 -0.80 -8.35 16.58
CA SER A 20 -0.73 -9.79 16.86
C SER A 20 -0.02 -10.10 18.20
N THR A 21 0.49 -9.09 18.90
CA THR A 21 1.11 -9.22 20.23
C THR A 21 0.11 -8.84 21.34
N PRO A 22 -0.28 -9.77 22.23
CA PRO A 22 -1.35 -9.56 23.20
C PRO A 22 -0.90 -8.73 24.41
N ASP A 23 -1.55 -7.58 24.60
CA ASP A 23 -1.63 -6.89 25.90
C ASP A 23 -3.13 -6.52 26.14
N ALA A 24 -3.93 -7.56 26.42
CA ALA A 24 -5.40 -7.51 26.26
C ALA A 24 -6.15 -6.76 27.38
N LEU A 25 -5.63 -6.73 28.62
CA LEU A 25 -6.40 -6.29 29.78
C LEU A 25 -6.54 -4.76 29.93
N ASP A 26 -5.50 -4.00 29.60
CA ASP A 26 -5.55 -2.52 29.60
C ASP A 26 -6.39 -2.00 28.42
N GLY A 27 -6.42 -2.74 27.32
CA GLY A 27 -7.15 -2.39 26.10
C GLY A 27 -8.66 -2.34 26.32
N ASP A 28 -9.25 -3.34 26.99
CA ASP A 28 -10.70 -3.43 27.15
C ASP A 28 -11.30 -2.27 27.96
N ARG A 29 -10.63 -1.87 29.06
CA ARG A 29 -11.07 -0.71 29.85
C ARG A 29 -10.97 0.59 29.06
N ALA A 30 -9.87 0.76 28.32
CA ALA A 30 -9.66 1.93 27.48
C ALA A 30 -10.69 2.00 26.33
N ARG A 31 -11.05 0.86 25.74
CA ARG A 31 -12.10 0.76 24.72
C ARG A 31 -13.46 1.15 25.27
N GLY A 32 -13.83 0.63 26.44
CA GLY A 32 -15.07 0.99 27.12
C GLY A 32 -15.18 2.50 27.39
N ARG A 33 -14.07 3.12 27.81
CA ARG A 33 -13.98 4.58 28.00
C ARG A 33 -14.08 5.35 26.68
N LEU A 34 -13.41 4.90 25.62
CA LEU A 34 -13.52 5.54 24.29
C LEU A 34 -14.96 5.50 23.78
N ALA A 35 -15.62 4.35 23.88
CA ALA A 35 -17.03 4.20 23.49
C ALA A 35 -17.96 5.09 24.34
N TYR A 36 -17.67 5.24 25.64
CA TYR A 36 -18.40 6.17 26.50
C TYR A 36 -18.21 7.64 26.06
N LEU A 37 -16.98 8.08 25.83
CA LEU A 37 -16.68 9.42 25.33
C LEU A 37 -17.37 9.69 23.99
N ARG A 38 -17.37 8.71 23.08
CA ARG A 38 -18.10 8.80 21.80
C ARG A 38 -19.61 8.98 21.98
N ARG A 39 -20.23 8.24 22.90
CA ARG A 39 -21.65 8.42 23.23
C ARG A 39 -21.94 9.80 23.80
N GLN A 40 -21.06 10.36 24.64
CA GLN A 40 -21.21 11.74 25.12
C GLN A 40 -21.12 12.75 23.97
N CYS A 41 -20.23 12.49 23.01
CA CYS A 41 -20.08 13.32 21.81
C CYS A 41 -21.25 13.18 20.82
N ALA A 42 -22.15 12.20 20.97
CA ALA A 42 -23.29 12.02 20.07
C ALA A 42 -24.30 13.18 20.10
N SER A 43 -24.28 13.98 21.16
CA SER A 43 -25.07 15.21 21.29
C SER A 43 -24.42 16.44 20.64
N LEU A 44 -23.15 16.31 20.20
CA LEU A 44 -22.42 17.38 19.53
C LEU A 44 -22.74 17.37 18.03
N GLY A 45 -22.65 18.54 17.41
CA GLY A 45 -22.98 18.69 15.99
C GLY A 45 -22.31 19.91 15.37
N PRO A 46 -22.70 20.26 14.13
CA PRO A 46 -22.09 21.39 13.39
C PRO A 46 -22.14 22.74 14.11
N ALA A 47 -23.10 22.94 15.02
CA ALA A 47 -23.23 24.16 15.83
C ALA A 47 -22.26 24.22 17.02
N THR A 48 -21.59 23.12 17.36
CA THR A 48 -20.63 23.05 18.47
C THR A 48 -19.39 23.87 18.13
N SER A 49 -19.06 24.86 18.97
CA SER A 49 -17.84 25.65 18.78
C SER A 49 -16.59 24.76 18.97
N PRO A 50 -15.47 25.03 18.25
CA PRO A 50 -14.23 24.29 18.44
C PRO A 50 -13.70 24.32 19.87
N ARG A 51 -13.99 25.39 20.62
CA ARG A 51 -13.64 25.50 22.05
C ARG A 51 -14.46 24.55 22.92
N ALA A 52 -15.78 24.49 22.72
CA ALA A 52 -16.62 23.52 23.40
C ALA A 52 -16.24 22.08 23.03
N LEU A 53 -15.88 21.84 21.76
CA LEU A 53 -15.41 20.55 21.29
C LEU A 53 -14.07 20.15 21.92
N LEU A 54 -13.15 21.10 22.13
CA LEU A 54 -11.92 20.86 22.88
C LEU A 54 -12.22 20.39 24.30
N GLU A 55 -13.10 21.09 25.01
CA GLU A 55 -13.38 20.84 26.43
C GLU A 55 -14.21 19.57 26.65
N THR A 56 -15.21 19.33 25.80
CA THR A 56 -16.19 18.23 25.99
C THR A 56 -15.71 16.91 25.36
N ALA A 57 -14.87 16.96 24.32
CA ALA A 57 -14.49 15.77 23.57
C ALA A 57 -12.98 15.55 23.49
N ALA A 58 -12.22 16.56 23.02
CA ALA A 58 -10.79 16.36 22.75
C ALA A 58 -9.96 16.22 24.03
N ALA A 59 -10.22 17.03 25.07
CA ALA A 59 -9.52 16.99 26.34
C ALA A 59 -9.71 15.64 27.09
N PRO A 60 -10.94 15.11 27.24
CA PRO A 60 -11.14 13.76 27.78
C PRO A 60 -10.49 12.65 26.94
N MET A 61 -10.45 12.81 25.62
CA MET A 61 -9.81 11.83 24.72
C MET A 61 -8.28 11.80 24.89
N VAL A 62 -7.63 12.96 25.01
CA VAL A 62 -6.18 13.00 25.23
C VAL A 62 -5.81 12.50 26.62
N ASP A 63 -6.66 12.75 27.63
CA ASP A 63 -6.52 12.19 29.00
C ASP A 63 -6.62 10.66 29.00
N LEU A 64 -7.60 10.09 28.29
CA LEU A 64 -7.73 8.62 28.12
C LEU A 64 -6.45 7.98 27.59
N ILE A 65 -5.73 8.71 26.75
CA ILE A 65 -4.51 8.26 26.07
C ILE A 65 -3.26 8.53 26.93
N GLY A 66 -3.40 9.18 28.08
CA GLY A 66 -2.33 9.47 29.03
C GLY A 66 -1.53 10.72 28.70
N PHE A 67 -2.14 11.71 28.03
CA PHE A 67 -1.58 13.06 27.95
C PHE A 67 -2.12 13.93 29.08
N GLU A 68 -1.33 14.91 29.51
CA GLU A 68 -1.78 15.93 30.44
C GLU A 68 -2.80 16.89 29.77
N PRO A 69 -3.61 17.61 30.56
CA PRO A 69 -4.62 18.52 30.03
C PRO A 69 -4.03 19.54 29.04
N PRO A 70 -4.77 19.92 27.98
CA PRO A 70 -4.29 20.89 26.99
C PRO A 70 -3.92 22.25 27.61
N THR A 71 -2.74 22.76 27.27
CA THR A 71 -2.20 24.06 27.68
C THR A 71 -1.93 24.94 26.46
N ASP A 72 -1.51 26.21 26.64
CA ASP A 72 -1.20 27.14 25.53
C ASP A 72 -2.32 27.19 24.46
N ILE A 73 -3.55 27.35 24.94
CA ILE A 73 -4.74 27.28 24.10
C ILE A 73 -4.95 28.63 23.41
N ALA A 74 -4.96 28.62 22.08
CA ALA A 74 -5.18 29.79 21.25
C ALA A 74 -6.18 29.47 20.12
N THR A 75 -7.07 30.42 19.84
CA THR A 75 -7.93 30.36 18.65
C THR A 75 -7.14 30.88 17.45
N VAL A 76 -7.08 30.09 16.38
CA VAL A 76 -6.40 30.44 15.12
C VAL A 76 -7.38 30.20 13.99
N ASP A 77 -7.78 31.27 13.30
CA ASP A 77 -8.84 31.23 12.29
C ASP A 77 -10.13 30.59 12.85
N ARG A 78 -10.54 29.44 12.31
CA ARG A 78 -11.73 28.67 12.74
C ARG A 78 -11.40 27.47 13.63
N VAL A 79 -10.15 27.31 14.04
CA VAL A 79 -9.70 26.16 14.85
C VAL A 79 -9.19 26.62 16.22
N VAL A 80 -9.21 25.71 17.19
CA VAL A 80 -8.56 25.91 18.49
C VAL A 80 -7.30 25.06 18.53
N ALA A 81 -6.16 25.71 18.74
CA ALA A 81 -4.86 25.05 18.86
C ALA A 81 -4.43 25.02 20.34
N ALA A 82 -3.86 23.92 20.78
CA ALA A 82 -3.35 23.72 22.13
C ALA A 82 -2.07 22.86 22.11
N THR A 83 -1.34 22.87 23.21
CA THR A 83 -0.18 22.01 23.44
C THR A 83 -0.56 20.94 24.45
N ILE A 84 -0.37 19.68 24.09
CA ILE A 84 -0.48 18.54 25.02
C ILE A 84 0.91 17.93 25.21
N PHE A 85 1.14 17.36 26.38
CA PHE A 85 2.41 16.72 26.72
C PHE A 85 2.15 15.44 27.49
N ARG A 86 3.10 14.51 27.39
CA ARG A 86 3.10 13.30 28.20
C ARG A 86 4.42 13.25 28.95
N ALA A 87 4.36 13.24 30.28
CA ALA A 87 5.54 13.04 31.10
C ALA A 87 6.28 11.76 30.64
N PRO A 88 7.61 11.74 30.56
CA PRO A 88 8.35 10.53 30.24
C PRO A 88 8.01 9.47 31.29
N GLY A 89 7.23 8.47 30.88
CA GLY A 89 7.04 7.27 31.69
C GLY A 89 8.38 6.56 31.91
N PRO A 90 8.49 5.60 32.86
CA PRO A 90 9.67 4.77 32.95
C PRO A 90 9.92 4.17 31.56
N HIS A 91 11.10 4.42 31.00
CA HIS A 91 11.46 3.93 29.67
C HIS A 91 11.01 2.48 29.53
N PRO A 92 10.28 2.10 28.45
CA PRO A 92 9.95 0.71 28.22
C PRO A 92 11.26 -0.07 28.33
N ARG A 93 11.27 -1.11 29.16
CA ARG A 93 12.52 -1.84 29.46
C ARG A 93 13.10 -2.21 28.10
N ARG A 94 14.42 -2.06 27.94
CA ARG A 94 15.12 -2.38 26.68
C ARG A 94 14.77 -3.77 26.13
N SER A 95 14.26 -4.67 26.98
CA SER A 95 13.65 -5.97 26.67
C SER A 95 12.32 -5.92 25.91
N GLU A 96 11.40 -4.98 26.20
CA GLU A 96 10.09 -4.82 25.55
C GLU A 96 10.23 -4.22 24.15
N LEU A 97 11.09 -3.20 24.00
CA LEU A 97 11.41 -2.66 22.68
C LEU A 97 12.23 -3.65 21.84
N LYS A 98 13.14 -4.43 22.45
CA LYS A 98 13.87 -5.51 21.75
C LYS A 98 12.96 -6.70 21.41
N ALA A 99 11.94 -7.01 22.20
CA ALA A 99 10.97 -8.06 21.88
C ALA A 99 10.10 -7.64 20.69
N ALA A 100 9.66 -6.38 20.65
CA ALA A 100 8.94 -5.81 19.51
C ALA A 100 9.80 -5.61 18.25
N LEU A 101 11.13 -5.52 18.40
CA LEU A 101 12.08 -5.30 17.29
C LEU A 101 12.87 -6.55 16.85
N ARG A 102 12.65 -7.73 17.46
CA ARG A 102 13.31 -8.99 17.06
C ARG A 102 12.56 -9.65 15.90
N ALA A 103 12.98 -9.31 14.68
CA ALA A 103 13.08 -10.27 13.58
C ALA A 103 14.58 -10.46 13.28
N PRO A 104 15.04 -11.65 12.86
CA PRO A 104 16.37 -12.15 13.17
C PRO A 104 17.47 -11.35 12.46
N GLU A 105 18.26 -10.62 13.23
CA GLU A 105 19.64 -10.31 12.86
C GLU A 105 20.38 -11.65 12.82
N THR A 106 20.60 -12.19 11.61
CA THR A 106 21.65 -13.19 11.42
C THR A 106 22.84 -12.49 10.81
N ASP A 107 23.87 -12.33 11.65
CA ASP A 107 25.22 -11.97 11.25
C ASP A 107 25.66 -12.81 10.06
N VAL A 108 25.94 -12.14 8.94
CA VAL A 108 26.73 -12.73 7.87
C VAL A 108 28.19 -12.63 8.31
N ILE A 109 28.72 -13.73 8.83
CA ILE A 109 30.16 -13.95 8.98
C ILE A 109 30.77 -13.90 7.57
N LEU A 110 31.43 -12.79 7.25
CA LEU A 110 32.25 -12.64 6.04
C LEU A 110 33.55 -13.43 6.23
N GLY A 111 33.58 -14.65 5.69
CA GLY A 111 34.78 -15.43 5.47
C GLY A 111 35.20 -15.43 3.99
N SER A 112 36.47 -15.10 3.77
CA SER A 112 37.31 -15.37 2.58
C SER A 112 37.54 -14.25 1.55
N ARG A 113 38.76 -14.29 1.02
CA ARG A 113 39.63 -13.21 0.53
C ARG A 113 39.55 -13.02 -0.99
N GLY A 114 39.49 -11.76 -1.43
CA GLY A 114 40.08 -11.18 -2.67
C GLY A 114 39.43 -11.49 -4.03
N PRO A 115 39.74 -10.74 -5.13
CA PRO A 115 40.53 -9.51 -5.23
C PRO A 115 39.71 -8.26 -5.60
N THR A 116 40.33 -7.11 -5.36
CA THR A 116 39.89 -5.71 -5.55
C THR A 116 39.17 -5.38 -6.87
N PRO A 117 38.05 -4.62 -6.83
CA PRO A 117 37.56 -3.87 -7.98
C PRO A 117 38.05 -2.41 -7.94
N VAL A 118 38.59 -1.97 -9.07
CA VAL A 118 38.98 -0.58 -9.38
C VAL A 118 37.76 0.33 -9.25
N ARG A 119 37.90 1.40 -8.47
CA ARG A 119 36.86 2.40 -8.19
C ARG A 119 36.71 3.39 -9.35
N SER A 120 35.55 3.42 -9.99
CA SER A 120 35.00 4.68 -10.54
C SER A 120 33.85 5.14 -9.64
N ARG A 121 34.15 6.11 -8.76
CA ARG A 121 33.19 6.73 -7.85
C ARG A 121 32.32 7.72 -8.62
N SER A 122 31.00 7.52 -8.70
CA SER A 122 30.08 8.57 -9.12
C SER A 122 29.68 9.42 -7.91
N ALA A 123 29.91 10.74 -8.03
CA ALA A 123 29.69 11.74 -6.99
C ALA A 123 28.24 11.78 -6.45
N ALA A 124 27.26 11.31 -7.23
CA ALA A 124 25.85 11.25 -6.82
C ALA A 124 25.58 10.21 -5.73
N SER A 125 26.31 9.09 -5.72
CA SER A 125 26.14 8.02 -4.71
C SER A 125 26.74 8.42 -3.36
N ASP A 126 27.82 9.19 -3.38
CA ASP A 126 28.46 9.71 -2.18
C ASP A 126 27.67 10.88 -1.58
N LEU A 127 26.99 11.70 -2.40
CA LEU A 127 26.06 12.74 -1.94
C LEU A 127 24.80 12.15 -1.28
N ALA A 128 24.20 11.09 -1.82
CA ALA A 128 23.05 10.42 -1.20
C ALA A 128 23.43 9.72 0.13
N ARG A 129 24.64 9.14 0.19
CA ARG A 129 25.16 8.48 1.41
C ARG A 129 25.59 9.50 2.47
N ALA A 130 26.18 10.62 2.06
CA ALA A 130 26.51 11.74 2.93
C ALA A 130 25.27 12.48 3.43
N ALA A 131 24.23 12.62 2.60
CA ALA A 131 22.93 13.13 3.01
C ALA A 131 22.25 12.18 4.01
N GLY A 132 22.28 10.86 3.78
CA GLY A 132 21.77 9.85 4.71
C GLY A 132 22.54 9.82 6.05
N ALA A 133 23.86 9.97 6.04
CA ALA A 133 24.70 9.98 7.23
C ALA A 133 24.68 11.32 7.99
N ARG A 134 24.48 12.46 7.30
CA ARG A 134 24.16 13.75 7.95
C ARG A 134 22.75 13.74 8.53
N ARG A 135 21.79 13.09 7.87
CA ARG A 135 20.39 12.96 8.31
C ARG A 135 20.26 12.14 9.58
N SER A 136 21.01 11.04 9.72
CA SER A 136 21.06 10.28 10.98
C SER A 136 21.75 11.06 12.13
N ARG A 137 22.75 11.91 11.83
CA ARG A 137 23.35 12.81 12.85
C ARG A 137 22.47 14.01 13.22
N LEU A 138 21.66 14.53 12.30
CA LEU A 138 20.74 15.65 12.55
C LEU A 138 19.44 15.18 13.24
N GLU A 139 18.95 13.98 12.95
CA GLU A 139 17.83 13.36 13.68
C GLU A 139 18.22 12.97 15.11
N ALA A 140 19.49 12.62 15.34
CA ALA A 140 20.03 12.29 16.68
C ALA A 140 20.30 13.50 17.58
N ALA A 141 20.11 14.74 17.10
CA ALA A 141 20.48 15.97 17.81
C ALA A 141 19.29 16.92 18.08
N ARG A 142 18.05 16.44 17.98
CA ARG A 142 16.89 17.22 18.46
C ARG A 142 16.63 16.89 19.94
N PRO A 143 16.39 17.88 20.81
CA PRO A 143 15.88 17.60 22.14
C PRO A 143 14.58 16.78 21.98
N GLU A 144 14.43 15.71 22.75
CA GLU A 144 13.22 14.89 22.77
C GLU A 144 12.03 15.79 23.12
N SER A 145 11.35 16.33 22.11
CA SER A 145 10.19 17.17 22.34
C SER A 145 9.02 16.26 22.70
N HIS A 146 8.62 16.35 23.96
CA HIS A 146 7.46 15.65 24.51
C HIS A 146 6.14 16.35 24.14
N ASN A 147 6.23 17.45 23.39
CA ASN A 147 5.10 18.28 23.01
C ASN A 147 4.44 17.71 21.75
N VAL A 148 3.11 17.65 21.78
CA VAL A 148 2.26 17.40 20.63
C VAL A 148 1.32 18.60 20.47
N ALA A 149 1.19 19.11 19.25
CA ALA A 149 0.23 20.17 18.98
C ALA A 149 -1.14 19.54 18.72
N LEU A 150 -2.15 19.92 19.50
CA LEU A 150 -3.54 19.51 19.31
C LEU A 150 -4.29 20.63 18.59
N LEU A 151 -4.95 20.32 17.48
CA LEU A 151 -5.81 21.23 16.74
C LEU A 151 -7.23 20.68 16.71
N VAL A 152 -8.17 21.43 17.25
CA VAL A 152 -9.58 21.11 17.24
C VAL A 152 -10.27 21.94 16.17
N ALA A 153 -10.78 21.24 15.16
CA ALA A 153 -11.57 21.78 14.06
C ALA A 153 -13.07 21.81 14.42
N PRO A 154 -13.87 22.61 13.72
CA PRO A 154 -15.34 22.49 13.76
C PRO A 154 -15.80 21.06 13.50
N TRP A 155 -16.95 20.72 14.09
CA TRP A 155 -17.48 19.35 14.06
C TRP A 155 -17.69 18.84 12.63
N GLY A 156 -17.12 17.68 12.32
CA GLY A 156 -17.24 17.04 11.01
C GLY A 156 -16.55 17.79 9.86
N GLU A 157 -15.78 18.85 10.13
CA GLU A 157 -15.04 19.57 9.10
C GLU A 157 -13.92 18.70 8.51
N ARG A 158 -13.70 18.80 7.20
CA ARG A 158 -12.60 18.09 6.52
C ARG A 158 -11.26 18.51 7.13
N LEU A 159 -10.40 17.53 7.41
CA LEU A 159 -9.08 17.78 7.99
C LEU A 159 -8.00 18.13 6.94
N ASP A 160 -8.20 17.81 5.66
CA ASP A 160 -7.22 18.11 4.58
C ASP A 160 -6.90 19.60 4.42
N PRO A 161 -7.90 20.52 4.40
CA PRO A 161 -7.63 21.96 4.27
C PRO A 161 -6.81 22.52 5.44
N LEU A 162 -6.93 21.91 6.61
CA LEU A 162 -6.30 22.34 7.85
C LEU A 162 -4.84 21.91 7.97
N TRP A 163 -4.30 21.12 7.01
CA TRP A 163 -2.91 20.67 7.01
C TRP A 163 -1.90 21.80 7.25
N ARG A 164 -2.07 22.93 6.54
CA ARG A 164 -1.12 24.05 6.63
C ARG A 164 -1.12 24.69 8.01
N VAL A 165 -2.31 24.86 8.59
CA VAL A 165 -2.48 25.43 9.93
C VAL A 165 -1.90 24.46 10.96
N ALA A 166 -2.19 23.16 10.84
CA ALA A 166 -1.65 22.13 11.74
C ALA A 166 -0.12 22.09 11.75
N VAL A 167 0.52 22.08 10.58
CA VAL A 167 1.99 22.14 10.48
C VAL A 167 2.53 23.44 11.08
N ALA A 168 1.92 24.58 10.78
CA ALA A 168 2.37 25.87 11.31
C ALA A 168 2.27 25.94 12.84
N GLN A 169 1.16 25.46 13.41
CA GLN A 169 0.95 25.43 14.86
C GLN A 169 1.88 24.41 15.55
N ALA A 170 2.15 23.26 14.92
CA ALA A 170 3.12 22.30 15.44
C ALA A 170 4.53 22.87 15.48
N ILE A 171 4.97 23.56 14.42
CA ILE A 171 6.29 24.23 14.38
C ILE A 171 6.36 25.33 15.46
N ARG A 172 5.32 26.17 15.58
CA ARG A 172 5.26 27.24 16.60
C ARG A 172 5.36 26.72 18.03
N ARG A 173 4.82 25.53 18.29
CA ARG A 173 4.81 24.88 19.62
C ARG A 173 6.00 23.95 19.86
N PHE A 174 6.97 23.94 18.94
CA PHE A 174 8.11 23.02 18.95
C PHE A 174 7.68 21.54 19.08
N ALA A 175 6.50 21.20 18.56
CA ALA A 175 5.93 19.87 18.66
C ALA A 175 6.49 18.95 17.58
N ALA A 176 6.83 17.72 17.98
CA ALA A 176 7.33 16.71 17.04
C ALA A 176 6.22 16.16 16.14
N TRP A 177 4.97 16.21 16.63
CA TRP A 177 3.77 15.73 15.96
C TRP A 177 2.62 16.72 16.13
N GLY A 178 1.72 16.75 15.14
CA GLY A 178 0.42 17.42 15.27
C GLY A 178 -0.71 16.40 15.29
N ILE A 179 -1.73 16.63 16.11
CA ILE A 179 -3.00 15.92 16.10
C ILE A 179 -4.08 16.90 15.66
N LEU A 180 -4.87 16.55 14.65
CA LEU A 180 -6.09 17.24 14.28
C LEU A 180 -7.28 16.40 14.73
N PHE A 181 -8.31 17.06 15.24
CA PHE A 181 -9.52 16.43 15.75
C PHE A 181 -10.75 17.25 15.32
N ASN A 182 -11.76 16.61 14.74
CA ASN A 182 -13.02 17.25 14.33
C ASN A 182 -14.25 16.60 14.99
N GLY A 183 -14.06 15.81 16.05
CA GLY A 183 -15.13 15.08 16.72
C GLY A 183 -15.44 13.69 16.15
N THR A 184 -15.25 13.48 14.85
CA THR A 184 -15.52 12.20 14.16
C THR A 184 -14.25 11.46 13.76
N HIS A 185 -13.20 12.21 13.44
CA HIS A 185 -11.90 11.72 13.00
C HIS A 185 -10.78 12.32 13.85
N LEU A 186 -9.73 11.53 14.04
CA LEU A 186 -8.46 11.98 14.61
C LEU A 186 -7.34 11.73 13.60
N ARG A 187 -6.55 12.76 13.30
CA ARG A 187 -5.46 12.69 12.33
C ARG A 187 -4.13 13.13 12.92
N ILE A 188 -3.12 12.28 12.83
CA ILE A 188 -1.74 12.59 13.20
C ILE A 188 -0.98 13.06 11.96
N VAL A 189 -0.23 14.16 12.08
CA VAL A 189 0.56 14.76 11.00
C VAL A 189 2.02 14.92 11.38
N ASP A 190 2.91 14.69 10.41
CA ASP A 190 4.35 14.92 10.53
C ASP A 190 4.73 16.35 10.11
N PRO A 191 5.01 17.29 11.05
CA PRO A 191 5.40 18.65 10.71
C PRO A 191 6.84 18.73 10.16
N THR A 192 7.65 17.68 10.31
CA THR A 192 9.06 17.69 9.89
C THR A 192 9.24 17.55 8.38
N ARG A 193 8.25 16.96 7.70
CA ARG A 193 8.22 16.78 6.25
C ARG A 193 6.95 17.41 5.66
N PRO A 194 6.80 18.75 5.75
CA PRO A 194 5.54 19.44 5.44
C PRO A 194 5.07 19.25 3.99
N TYR A 195 6.01 19.01 3.07
CA TYR A 195 5.72 18.74 1.67
C TYR A 195 5.25 17.31 1.41
N ALA A 196 5.62 16.35 2.25
CA ALA A 196 5.25 14.95 2.05
C ALA A 196 3.77 14.69 2.39
N ARG A 197 3.09 15.62 3.07
CA ARG A 197 1.66 15.53 3.44
C ARG A 197 1.28 14.21 4.13
N ARG A 198 2.23 13.65 4.89
CA ARG A 198 2.07 12.35 5.53
C ARG A 198 1.23 12.48 6.78
N TYR A 199 0.14 11.72 6.80
CA TYR A 199 -0.74 11.62 7.94
C TYR A 199 -1.16 10.18 8.22
N LEU A 200 -1.63 9.94 9.43
CA LEU A 200 -2.37 8.75 9.83
C LEU A 200 -3.70 9.22 10.39
N GLU A 201 -4.81 8.62 9.97
CA GLU A 201 -6.16 9.04 10.36
C GLU A 201 -6.94 7.85 10.91
N PHE A 202 -7.78 8.11 11.90
CA PHE A 202 -8.70 7.15 12.49
C PHE A 202 -10.11 7.74 12.47
N ASP A 203 -11.05 6.98 11.93
CA ASP A 203 -12.48 7.10 12.22
C ASP A 203 -12.72 6.65 13.66
N LEU A 204 -13.20 7.57 14.49
CA LEU A 204 -13.35 7.34 15.93
C LEU A 204 -14.59 6.54 16.30
N GLU A 205 -15.56 6.43 15.39
CA GLU A 205 -16.71 5.53 15.56
C GLU A 205 -16.26 4.10 15.34
N LEU A 206 -15.58 3.83 14.22
CA LEU A 206 -15.01 2.51 13.95
C LEU A 206 -13.96 2.11 14.98
N ALA A 207 -13.13 3.05 15.45
CA ALA A 207 -12.15 2.78 16.51
C ALA A 207 -12.80 2.45 17.87
N ALA A 208 -14.05 2.87 18.13
CA ALA A 208 -14.75 2.49 19.35
C ALA A 208 -15.43 1.12 19.21
N ASP A 209 -16.00 0.85 18.04
CA ASP A 209 -16.87 -0.31 17.81
C ASP A 209 -16.12 -1.56 17.32
N ASP A 210 -15.04 -1.42 16.57
CA ASP A 210 -14.23 -2.53 16.05
C ASP A 210 -12.97 -2.78 16.89
N GLU A 211 -12.70 -4.05 17.21
CA GLU A 211 -11.58 -4.43 18.09
C GLU A 211 -10.21 -4.15 17.45
N ARG A 212 -10.08 -4.37 16.14
CA ARG A 212 -8.82 -4.15 15.43
C ARG A 212 -8.56 -2.68 15.22
N ALA A 213 -9.60 -1.91 14.90
CA ALA A 213 -9.53 -0.45 14.79
C ALA A 213 -9.14 0.17 16.15
N PHE A 214 -9.75 -0.29 17.25
CA PHE A 214 -9.38 0.13 18.59
C PHE A 214 -7.91 -0.20 18.91
N ALA A 215 -7.48 -1.45 18.67
CA ALA A 215 -6.12 -1.86 19.00
C ALA A 215 -5.07 -1.08 18.19
N ALA A 216 -5.34 -0.79 16.91
CA ALA A 216 -4.51 0.08 16.06
C ALA A 216 -4.43 1.50 16.62
N PHE A 217 -5.59 2.10 16.91
CA PHE A 217 -5.69 3.43 17.51
C PHE A 217 -4.90 3.48 18.83
N TRP A 218 -5.16 2.54 19.74
CA TRP A 218 -4.55 2.49 21.06
C TRP A 218 -3.02 2.33 21.01
N SER A 219 -2.53 1.40 20.18
CA SER A 219 -1.08 1.16 19.99
C SER A 219 -0.38 2.41 19.47
N VAL A 220 -0.95 3.06 18.45
CA VAL A 220 -0.43 4.30 17.87
C VAL A 220 -0.43 5.42 18.90
N MET A 221 -1.56 5.65 19.57
CA MET A 221 -1.72 6.76 20.50
C MET A 221 -0.84 6.61 21.76
N ARG A 222 -0.57 5.39 22.22
CA ARG A 222 0.39 5.13 23.31
C ARG A 222 1.84 5.33 22.88
N SER A 223 2.17 5.15 21.60
CA SER A 223 3.54 5.36 21.12
C SER A 223 3.92 6.84 21.00
N LEU A 224 2.95 7.75 20.96
CA LEU A 224 3.21 9.20 20.87
C LEU A 224 3.80 9.77 22.19
N PRO A 225 4.69 10.78 22.11
CA PRO A 225 5.31 11.31 20.88
C PRO A 225 6.59 10.55 20.46
N THR A 226 7.36 10.03 21.41
CA THR A 226 8.75 9.59 21.18
C THR A 226 8.84 8.24 20.47
N ALA A 227 8.11 7.22 20.93
CA ALA A 227 8.16 5.88 20.34
C ALA A 227 7.50 5.84 18.95
N PHE A 228 6.60 6.77 18.65
CA PHE A 228 5.94 6.87 17.35
C PHE A 228 6.92 7.15 16.21
N HIS A 229 7.99 7.94 16.44
CA HIS A 229 9.07 8.11 15.44
C HIS A 229 9.72 6.78 15.07
N ALA A 230 10.02 5.94 16.05
CA ALA A 230 10.61 4.62 15.82
C ALA A 230 9.66 3.71 15.05
N MET A 231 8.36 3.78 15.34
CA MET A 231 7.32 3.04 14.64
C MET A 231 7.18 3.47 13.18
N VAL A 232 7.14 4.78 12.90
CA VAL A 232 7.12 5.32 11.52
C VAL A 232 8.37 4.87 10.75
N ALA A 233 9.55 4.97 11.37
CA ALA A 233 10.80 4.53 10.74
C ALA A 233 10.81 3.00 10.49
N ALA A 234 10.24 2.20 11.39
CA ALA A 234 10.10 0.76 11.21
C ALA A 234 9.16 0.41 10.06
N SER A 235 8.03 1.11 9.95
CA SER A 235 7.08 0.98 8.83
C SER A 235 7.73 1.34 7.49
N GLU A 236 8.49 2.44 7.42
CA GLU A 236 9.23 2.82 6.20
C GLU A 236 10.25 1.74 5.78
N ARG A 237 10.96 1.14 6.74
CA ARG A 237 11.87 0.01 6.49
C ARG A 237 11.12 -1.21 6.01
N HIS A 238 9.94 -1.50 6.56
CA HIS A 238 9.08 -2.58 6.11
C HIS A 238 8.67 -2.37 4.65
N ALA A 239 8.09 -1.22 4.30
CA ALA A 239 7.69 -0.89 2.92
C ALA A 239 8.87 -0.97 1.94
N SER A 240 10.05 -0.46 2.34
CA SER A 240 11.27 -0.53 1.52
C SER A 240 11.72 -1.97 1.25
N ARG A 241 11.58 -2.88 2.22
CA ARG A 241 11.89 -4.31 2.04
C ARG A 241 10.89 -4.95 1.07
N VAL A 242 9.60 -4.70 1.25
CA VAL A 242 8.54 -5.20 0.37
C VAL A 242 8.78 -4.76 -1.08
N CYS A 243 9.09 -3.48 -1.30
CA CYS A 243 9.39 -2.94 -2.63
C CYS A 243 10.61 -3.60 -3.29
N ARG A 244 11.69 -3.83 -2.53
CA ARG A 244 12.86 -4.56 -3.03
C ARG A 244 12.51 -6.00 -3.42
N SER A 245 11.84 -6.75 -2.54
CA SER A 245 11.42 -8.12 -2.84
C SER A 245 10.48 -8.19 -4.05
N LEU A 246 9.56 -7.21 -4.18
CA LEU A 246 8.69 -7.11 -5.35
C LEU A 246 9.50 -6.88 -6.62
N LYS A 247 10.47 -5.95 -6.62
CA LYS A 247 11.35 -5.72 -7.77
C LYS A 247 12.03 -7.02 -8.23
N ASP A 248 12.60 -7.77 -7.29
CA ASP A 248 13.26 -9.05 -7.60
C ASP A 248 12.25 -10.08 -8.15
N GLY A 249 11.06 -10.14 -7.56
CA GLY A 249 9.95 -10.95 -8.04
C GLY A 249 9.52 -10.61 -9.47
N VAL A 250 9.43 -9.32 -9.81
CA VAL A 250 9.06 -8.86 -11.15
C VAL A 250 10.13 -9.19 -12.18
N LEU A 251 11.41 -9.02 -11.84
CA LEU A 251 12.52 -9.42 -12.71
C LEU A 251 12.49 -10.93 -12.99
N SER A 252 12.31 -11.74 -11.94
CA SER A 252 12.21 -13.20 -12.07
C SER A 252 11.01 -13.61 -12.93
N ALA A 253 9.82 -13.04 -12.65
CA ALA A 253 8.61 -13.34 -13.41
C ALA A 253 8.74 -12.95 -14.89
N SER A 254 9.34 -11.79 -15.17
CA SER A 254 9.56 -11.31 -16.54
C SER A 254 10.53 -12.22 -17.30
N ALA A 255 11.62 -12.66 -16.67
CA ALA A 255 12.56 -13.61 -17.25
C ALA A 255 11.90 -14.98 -17.53
N ASP A 256 11.09 -15.47 -16.59
CA ASP A 256 10.39 -16.76 -16.70
C ASP A 256 9.33 -16.75 -17.81
N VAL A 257 8.49 -15.70 -17.86
CA VAL A 257 7.48 -15.53 -18.91
C VAL A 257 8.14 -15.37 -20.27
N LEU A 258 9.21 -14.55 -20.36
CA LEU A 258 9.95 -14.40 -21.60
C LEU A 258 10.59 -15.72 -22.06
N GLY A 259 11.18 -16.48 -21.13
CA GLY A 259 11.73 -17.80 -21.42
C GLY A 259 10.68 -18.76 -21.98
N ALA A 260 9.44 -18.73 -21.46
CA ALA A 260 8.33 -19.51 -21.98
C ALA A 260 7.89 -19.04 -23.38
N LEU A 261 7.76 -17.74 -23.61
CA LEU A 261 7.40 -17.17 -24.91
C LEU A 261 8.43 -17.51 -26.00
N VAL A 262 9.72 -17.41 -25.67
CA VAL A 262 10.82 -17.75 -26.59
C VAL A 262 10.97 -19.27 -26.74
N GLY A 263 10.73 -20.05 -25.69
CA GLY A 263 10.80 -21.51 -25.71
C GLY A 263 9.70 -22.15 -26.53
N ALA A 264 8.48 -21.59 -26.52
CA ALA A 264 7.37 -22.06 -27.33
C ALA A 264 7.55 -21.80 -28.86
N ASN A 265 8.67 -21.22 -29.31
CA ASN A 265 8.99 -20.96 -30.73
C ASN A 265 9.61 -22.15 -31.47
N VAL A 266 9.62 -23.37 -30.93
CA VAL A 266 10.20 -24.53 -31.65
C VAL A 266 9.36 -24.82 -32.91
N GLY A 267 9.87 -24.43 -34.08
CA GLY A 267 9.28 -24.74 -35.40
C GLY A 267 8.60 -23.59 -36.16
N ARG A 268 8.62 -22.34 -35.66
CA ARG A 268 8.12 -21.14 -36.39
C ARG A 268 9.18 -20.05 -36.47
N ALA A 269 9.00 -19.09 -37.40
CA ALA A 269 9.86 -17.92 -37.50
C ALA A 269 9.94 -17.21 -36.13
N PRO A 270 11.14 -17.07 -35.53
CA PRO A 270 11.27 -16.51 -34.20
C PRO A 270 10.88 -15.03 -34.22
N ALA A 271 9.94 -14.64 -33.36
CA ALA A 271 9.69 -13.22 -33.10
C ALA A 271 10.96 -12.58 -32.52
N PRO A 272 11.23 -11.29 -32.81
CA PRO A 272 12.31 -10.56 -32.18
C PRO A 272 12.26 -10.69 -30.66
N LEU A 273 13.44 -10.81 -30.02
CA LEU A 273 13.54 -10.93 -28.56
C LEU A 273 12.96 -9.68 -27.87
N ALA A 274 13.10 -8.51 -28.50
CA ALA A 274 12.52 -7.24 -28.03
C ALA A 274 10.99 -7.33 -27.95
N ASP A 275 10.32 -7.72 -29.03
CA ASP A 275 8.86 -7.87 -29.07
C ASP A 275 8.35 -8.89 -28.05
N SER A 276 9.08 -10.02 -27.91
CA SER A 276 8.76 -11.03 -26.91
C SER A 276 8.91 -10.49 -25.48
N PHE A 277 9.92 -9.65 -25.25
CA PHE A 277 10.15 -9.01 -23.96
C PHE A 277 9.08 -7.97 -23.63
N GLU A 278 8.64 -7.15 -24.58
CA GLU A 278 7.53 -6.21 -24.39
C GLU A 278 6.23 -6.93 -24.02
N GLN A 279 5.95 -8.06 -24.66
CA GLN A 279 4.79 -8.89 -24.32
C GLN A 279 4.94 -9.55 -22.94
N ALA A 280 6.12 -10.05 -22.58
CA ALA A 280 6.39 -10.59 -21.25
C ALA A 280 6.17 -9.54 -20.16
N LEU A 281 6.70 -8.33 -20.35
CA LEU A 281 6.48 -7.19 -19.46
C LEU A 281 4.98 -6.86 -19.33
N THR A 282 4.26 -6.80 -20.46
CA THR A 282 2.81 -6.54 -20.46
C THR A 282 2.04 -7.58 -19.64
N ILE A 283 2.37 -8.86 -19.77
CA ILE A 283 1.74 -9.95 -19.01
C ILE A 283 2.01 -9.79 -17.51
N VAL A 284 3.25 -9.52 -17.14
CA VAL A 284 3.62 -9.28 -15.74
C VAL A 284 2.93 -8.04 -15.19
N TYR A 285 2.79 -6.97 -15.98
CA TYR A 285 2.03 -5.78 -15.57
C TYR A 285 0.54 -6.04 -15.37
N ARG A 286 -0.08 -6.91 -16.19
CA ARG A 286 -1.47 -7.34 -15.95
C ARG A 286 -1.60 -8.02 -14.60
N MET A 287 -0.67 -8.91 -14.25
CA MET A 287 -0.68 -9.58 -12.95
C MET A 287 -0.49 -8.60 -11.79
N LEU A 288 0.47 -7.68 -11.90
CA LEU A 288 0.69 -6.63 -10.89
C LEU A 288 -0.54 -5.74 -10.72
N PHE A 289 -1.17 -5.33 -11.82
CA PHE A 289 -2.38 -4.51 -11.79
C PHE A 289 -3.53 -5.26 -11.12
N LEU A 290 -3.73 -6.55 -11.44
CA LEU A 290 -4.78 -7.36 -10.83
C LEU A 290 -4.53 -7.59 -9.33
N LEU A 291 -3.31 -7.91 -8.92
CA LEU A 291 -2.95 -8.01 -7.49
C LEU A 291 -3.23 -6.69 -6.75
N PHE A 292 -2.92 -5.56 -7.37
CA PHE A 292 -3.19 -4.23 -6.82
C PHE A 292 -4.70 -3.92 -6.76
N ALA A 293 -5.44 -4.28 -7.81
CA ALA A 293 -6.88 -4.09 -7.91
C ALA A 293 -7.63 -4.94 -6.88
N GLU A 294 -7.23 -6.20 -6.71
CA GLU A 294 -7.74 -7.11 -5.68
C GLU A 294 -7.47 -6.54 -4.27
N ALA A 295 -6.24 -6.11 -3.99
CA ALA A 295 -5.87 -5.57 -2.68
C ALA A 295 -6.65 -4.30 -2.26
N ARG A 296 -7.16 -3.55 -3.25
CA ARG A 296 -7.97 -2.33 -3.08
C ARG A 296 -9.47 -2.55 -3.28
N GLY A 297 -9.93 -3.79 -3.51
CA GLY A 297 -11.34 -4.09 -3.72
C GLY A 297 -11.91 -3.47 -5.01
N LEU A 298 -11.08 -3.23 -6.02
CA LEU A 298 -11.47 -2.67 -7.32
C LEU A 298 -12.07 -3.73 -8.28
N VAL A 299 -12.09 -4.99 -7.84
CA VAL A 299 -12.69 -6.14 -8.53
C VAL A 299 -13.67 -6.84 -7.58
N PRO A 300 -14.65 -7.61 -8.08
CA PRO A 300 -15.75 -8.11 -7.26
C PRO A 300 -15.36 -9.33 -6.40
N LEU A 301 -14.43 -9.14 -5.47
CA LEU A 301 -14.01 -10.17 -4.48
C LEU A 301 -15.14 -10.60 -3.54
N TRP A 302 -16.21 -9.81 -3.44
CA TRP A 302 -17.42 -10.17 -2.71
C TRP A 302 -18.19 -11.32 -3.36
N HIS A 303 -18.02 -11.56 -4.67
CA HIS A 303 -18.71 -12.64 -5.37
C HIS A 303 -17.87 -13.92 -5.33
N PRO A 304 -18.41 -15.05 -4.84
CA PRO A 304 -17.64 -16.28 -4.60
C PRO A 304 -16.98 -16.81 -5.88
N VAL A 305 -17.70 -16.81 -7.02
CA VAL A 305 -17.15 -17.24 -8.31
C VAL A 305 -15.90 -16.45 -8.72
N TYR A 306 -15.91 -15.13 -8.56
CA TYR A 306 -14.73 -14.32 -8.89
C TYR A 306 -13.60 -14.63 -7.92
N ARG A 307 -13.90 -14.59 -6.61
CA ARG A 307 -12.93 -14.83 -5.54
C ARG A 307 -12.23 -16.18 -5.65
N GLU A 308 -12.97 -17.24 -5.98
CA GLU A 308 -12.47 -18.62 -5.94
C GLU A 308 -11.89 -19.09 -7.28
N SER A 309 -12.28 -18.48 -8.41
CA SER A 309 -11.88 -18.96 -9.74
C SER A 309 -11.15 -17.93 -10.61
N TYR A 310 -11.31 -16.63 -10.34
CA TYR A 310 -10.77 -15.55 -11.18
C TYR A 310 -9.88 -14.56 -10.42
N SER A 311 -9.58 -14.81 -9.14
CA SER A 311 -8.62 -14.00 -8.38
C SER A 311 -7.20 -14.55 -8.55
N LEU A 312 -6.22 -13.65 -8.55
CA LEU A 312 -4.81 -14.05 -8.49
C LEU A 312 -4.42 -14.64 -7.14
N GLU A 313 -5.18 -14.32 -6.08
CA GLU A 313 -5.07 -15.03 -4.80
C GLU A 313 -5.43 -16.52 -4.92
N ALA A 314 -6.56 -16.87 -5.54
CA ALA A 314 -6.94 -18.26 -5.76
C ALA A 314 -5.92 -18.98 -6.65
N LEU A 315 -5.45 -18.30 -7.71
CA LEU A 315 -4.42 -18.82 -8.59
C LEU A 315 -3.09 -19.05 -7.85
N ARG A 316 -2.70 -18.16 -6.92
CA ARG A 316 -1.53 -18.35 -6.04
C ARG A 316 -1.70 -19.61 -5.21
N THR A 317 -2.85 -19.80 -4.56
CA THR A 317 -3.11 -20.99 -3.74
C THR A 317 -3.00 -22.29 -4.57
N LEU A 318 -3.47 -22.29 -5.82
CA LEU A 318 -3.27 -23.42 -6.73
C LEU A 318 -1.78 -23.62 -7.08
N ALA A 319 -1.05 -22.53 -7.36
CA ALA A 319 0.38 -22.57 -7.65
C ALA A 319 1.23 -23.07 -6.46
N GLU A 320 0.85 -22.74 -5.22
CA GLU A 320 1.51 -23.19 -3.98
C GLU A 320 1.27 -24.69 -3.73
N ARG A 321 0.05 -25.18 -3.95
CA ARG A 321 -0.27 -26.62 -3.81
C ARG A 321 0.56 -27.48 -4.77
N ALA A 322 0.86 -26.97 -5.96
CA ALA A 322 1.69 -27.65 -6.94
C ALA A 322 3.18 -27.73 -6.55
N THR A 323 3.66 -26.88 -5.63
CA THR A 323 5.06 -26.89 -5.17
C THR A 323 5.35 -27.91 -4.07
N GLY A 324 4.35 -28.34 -3.30
CA GLY A 324 4.55 -29.23 -2.14
C GLY A 324 5.21 -28.58 -0.92
N ASP A 325 5.60 -27.30 -0.99
CA ASP A 325 6.13 -26.53 0.14
C ASP A 325 4.97 -25.88 0.90
N TRP A 326 4.52 -26.54 1.97
CA TRP A 326 3.55 -25.98 2.93
C TRP A 326 4.11 -26.08 4.35
N PRO A 327 4.07 -25.02 5.18
CA PRO A 327 4.43 -25.14 6.59
C PRO A 327 3.42 -26.02 7.32
N ALA A 328 3.89 -27.06 8.02
CA ALA A 328 3.06 -28.01 8.76
C ALA A 328 2.07 -27.34 9.75
N SER A 329 2.34 -26.11 10.18
CA SER A 329 1.53 -25.33 11.13
C SER A 329 0.15 -24.95 10.61
N SER A 330 -0.05 -24.83 9.29
CA SER A 330 -1.36 -24.41 8.74
C SER A 330 -2.31 -25.58 8.43
N LEU A 331 -1.86 -26.82 8.61
CA LEU A 331 -2.70 -28.03 8.50
C LEU A 331 -3.48 -28.34 9.78
N ALA A 332 -3.14 -27.71 10.91
CA ALA A 332 -3.86 -27.89 12.18
C ALA A 332 -5.23 -27.18 12.16
N THR A 333 -5.31 -26.01 11.53
CA THR A 333 -6.53 -25.19 11.50
C THR A 333 -7.62 -25.77 10.60
N LEU A 334 -7.26 -26.54 9.57
CA LEU A 334 -8.21 -27.17 8.64
C LEU A 334 -8.65 -28.59 9.03
N ARG A 335 -8.09 -29.17 10.11
CA ARG A 335 -8.59 -30.44 10.68
C ARG A 335 -9.68 -30.26 11.73
N SER A 336 -10.00 -29.03 12.12
CA SER A 336 -10.98 -28.71 13.16
C SER A 336 -12.39 -28.42 12.63
N THR A 337 -12.60 -28.43 11.31
CA THR A 337 -13.92 -28.20 10.70
C THR A 337 -14.42 -29.43 9.95
N ASN A 338 -14.70 -30.49 10.69
CA ASN A 338 -15.62 -31.55 10.24
C ASN A 338 -16.66 -31.80 11.33
N ALA A 339 -17.90 -31.38 11.07
CA ALA A 339 -19.10 -31.89 11.72
C ALA A 339 -19.53 -33.21 11.04
N PRO A 340 -20.34 -34.05 11.71
CA PRO A 340 -20.25 -35.51 11.60
C PRO A 340 -21.18 -36.10 10.53
N GLY A 341 -20.76 -37.22 9.94
CA GLY A 341 -21.64 -38.12 9.18
C GLY A 341 -21.05 -38.52 7.83
N GLY A 342 -20.46 -39.70 7.76
CA GLY A 342 -20.03 -40.28 6.48
C GLY A 342 -19.05 -41.43 6.68
N SER A 343 -19.50 -42.62 6.34
CA SER A 343 -18.90 -43.93 6.66
C SER A 343 -17.42 -44.08 6.29
N ALA A 344 -16.71 -44.78 7.16
CA ALA A 344 -15.31 -45.13 7.03
C ALA A 344 -15.04 -46.00 5.79
N VAL A 345 -14.21 -45.49 4.87
CA VAL A 345 -13.43 -46.33 3.98
C VAL A 345 -11.99 -46.32 4.50
N THR A 346 -11.63 -47.41 5.17
CA THR A 346 -10.27 -47.67 5.64
C THR A 346 -9.37 -47.97 4.44
N SER A 347 -8.59 -46.99 3.99
CA SER A 347 -7.39 -47.26 3.20
C SER A 347 -6.15 -46.88 4.02
N LYS A 348 -5.36 -47.90 4.35
CA LYS A 348 -4.07 -47.85 5.07
C LYS A 348 -3.18 -46.67 4.63
N PRO A 349 -2.36 -46.10 5.54
CA PRO A 349 -1.36 -45.13 5.17
C PRO A 349 -0.26 -45.83 4.35
N ALA A 350 -0.17 -45.51 3.07
CA ALA A 350 0.93 -45.95 2.23
C ALA A 350 2.22 -45.27 2.74
N ARG A 351 3.14 -46.09 3.26
CA ARG A 351 4.51 -45.71 3.62
C ARG A 351 5.33 -45.44 2.34
N VAL A 352 6.07 -44.32 2.37
CA VAL A 352 7.39 -44.04 1.75
C VAL A 352 7.49 -44.15 0.21
N ASN A 353 8.11 -43.15 -0.45
CA ASN A 353 9.28 -43.41 -1.30
C ASN A 353 10.03 -42.17 -1.84
N GLU A 354 11.35 -42.22 -1.64
CA GLU A 354 12.43 -41.38 -2.16
C GLU A 354 12.74 -41.63 -3.65
N ARG A 355 11.75 -41.94 -4.48
CA ARG A 355 11.97 -42.18 -5.93
C ARG A 355 10.87 -41.56 -6.80
N GLY A 356 11.20 -40.45 -7.44
CA GLY A 356 10.91 -40.23 -8.87
C GLY A 356 9.46 -40.11 -9.38
N LEU A 357 8.45 -39.83 -8.54
CA LEU A 357 7.10 -39.51 -9.04
C LEU A 357 6.92 -38.00 -9.20
N ALA A 358 6.54 -37.59 -10.43
CA ALA A 358 6.37 -36.21 -10.85
C ALA A 358 5.46 -35.43 -9.89
N ARG A 359 5.94 -34.25 -9.46
CA ARG A 359 5.10 -33.25 -8.77
C ARG A 359 3.78 -33.09 -9.52
N PRO A 360 2.62 -32.98 -8.85
CA PRO A 360 1.36 -32.70 -9.53
C PRO A 360 1.54 -31.43 -10.37
N ARG A 361 1.54 -31.60 -11.69
CA ARG A 361 1.63 -30.46 -12.62
C ARG A 361 0.40 -29.59 -12.36
N ALA A 362 0.62 -28.29 -12.22
CA ALA A 362 -0.46 -27.33 -12.06
C ALA A 362 -1.13 -27.14 -13.42
N ILE A 363 -2.01 -28.06 -13.82
CA ILE A 363 -2.63 -28.04 -15.16
C ILE A 363 -3.56 -26.82 -15.28
N GLY A 364 -3.37 -26.01 -16.32
CA GLY A 364 -4.27 -24.92 -16.72
C GLY A 364 -4.07 -23.59 -15.98
N LEU A 365 -2.92 -23.38 -15.32
CA LEU A 365 -2.61 -22.09 -14.70
C LEU A 365 -2.50 -20.97 -15.76
N TRP A 366 -1.88 -21.28 -16.90
CA TRP A 366 -1.74 -20.29 -17.97
C TRP A 366 -3.10 -19.95 -18.59
N ASP A 367 -3.94 -20.94 -18.85
CA ASP A 367 -5.31 -20.73 -19.36
C ASP A 367 -6.16 -19.91 -18.39
N THR A 368 -6.01 -20.16 -17.08
CA THR A 368 -6.69 -19.38 -16.04
C THR A 368 -6.22 -17.92 -16.07
N LEU A 369 -4.92 -17.66 -16.20
CA LEU A 369 -4.40 -16.28 -16.35
C LEU A 369 -4.97 -15.59 -17.59
N GLN A 370 -5.06 -16.29 -18.72
CA GLN A 370 -5.70 -15.74 -19.92
C GLN A 370 -7.17 -15.42 -19.69
N ALA A 371 -7.91 -16.33 -19.04
CA ALA A 371 -9.32 -16.12 -18.73
C ALA A 371 -9.52 -14.89 -17.82
N ILE A 372 -8.68 -14.73 -16.80
CA ILE A 372 -8.70 -13.54 -15.91
C ILE A 372 -8.39 -12.27 -16.71
N ALA A 373 -7.37 -12.28 -17.58
CA ALA A 373 -7.03 -11.13 -18.40
C ALA A 373 -8.16 -10.74 -19.38
N ARG A 374 -8.82 -11.72 -20.00
CA ARG A 374 -9.97 -11.51 -20.88
C ARG A 374 -11.19 -10.97 -20.11
N LEU A 375 -11.45 -11.51 -18.93
CA LEU A 375 -12.50 -11.03 -18.03
C LEU A 375 -12.26 -9.57 -17.60
N ALA A 376 -11.02 -9.23 -17.27
CA ALA A 376 -10.60 -7.86 -16.95
C ALA A 376 -10.74 -6.90 -18.14
N HIS A 377 -10.51 -7.39 -19.36
CA HIS A 377 -10.64 -6.61 -20.60
C HIS A 377 -12.10 -6.36 -21.00
N GLY A 378 -12.88 -7.44 -21.16
CA GLY A 378 -14.25 -7.40 -21.70
C GLY A 378 -15.32 -7.21 -20.64
N GLY A 379 -15.00 -7.45 -19.37
CA GLY A 379 -15.98 -7.52 -18.30
C GLY A 379 -16.88 -8.76 -18.42
N CYS A 380 -17.85 -8.88 -17.52
CA CYS A 380 -18.91 -9.87 -17.65
C CYS A 380 -20.17 -9.44 -16.88
N ARG A 381 -21.30 -10.01 -17.30
CA ARG A 381 -22.55 -10.03 -16.55
C ARG A 381 -23.08 -11.46 -16.59
N ALA A 382 -22.96 -12.18 -15.49
CA ALA A 382 -23.37 -13.58 -15.39
C ALA A 382 -24.08 -13.81 -14.04
N GLY A 383 -25.41 -13.89 -14.06
CA GLY A 383 -26.22 -13.95 -12.84
C GLY A 383 -25.94 -12.74 -11.93
N GLY A 384 -25.53 -13.00 -10.69
CA GLY A 384 -25.13 -11.96 -9.72
C GLY A 384 -23.73 -11.39 -9.95
N LEU A 385 -22.88 -12.03 -10.77
CA LEU A 385 -21.53 -11.55 -11.03
C LEU A 385 -21.54 -10.42 -12.06
N ARG A 386 -21.05 -9.25 -11.65
CA ARG A 386 -20.82 -8.11 -12.52
C ARG A 386 -19.35 -7.69 -12.43
N VAL A 387 -18.61 -7.93 -13.51
CA VAL A 387 -17.24 -7.41 -13.67
C VAL A 387 -17.28 -6.25 -14.65
N THR A 388 -16.91 -5.06 -14.18
CA THR A 388 -16.79 -3.89 -15.05
C THR A 388 -15.48 -3.99 -15.84
N PRO A 389 -15.50 -3.84 -17.17
CA PRO A 389 -14.27 -3.86 -17.95
C PRO A 389 -13.37 -2.69 -17.55
N PHE A 390 -12.06 -2.94 -17.46
CA PHE A 390 -11.09 -1.86 -17.22
C PHE A 390 -10.90 -0.94 -18.43
N ASN A 391 -11.49 -1.27 -19.59
CA ASN A 391 -11.49 -0.49 -20.86
C ASN A 391 -10.11 -0.02 -21.37
N GLY A 392 -9.03 -0.47 -20.75
CA GLY A 392 -7.66 -0.05 -21.03
C GLY A 392 -6.97 -0.93 -22.06
N ARG A 393 -6.03 -0.33 -22.81
CA ARG A 393 -5.15 -1.06 -23.75
C ARG A 393 -4.30 -2.14 -23.06
N LEU A 394 -4.10 -2.07 -21.73
CA LEU A 394 -3.26 -3.01 -20.98
C LEU A 394 -3.76 -4.45 -21.09
N PHE A 395 -5.07 -4.67 -20.94
CA PHE A 395 -5.67 -6.01 -20.97
C PHE A 395 -6.09 -6.47 -22.37
N ALA A 396 -5.95 -5.61 -23.39
CA ALA A 396 -6.32 -5.95 -24.76
C ALA A 396 -5.49 -7.15 -25.27
N PRO A 397 -6.12 -8.23 -25.77
CA PRO A 397 -5.42 -9.40 -26.32
C PRO A 397 -4.38 -9.04 -27.40
N ALA A 398 -4.66 -7.98 -28.17
CA ALA A 398 -3.77 -7.45 -29.20
C ALA A 398 -2.40 -6.97 -28.69
N ARG A 399 -2.24 -6.70 -27.39
CA ARG A 399 -0.94 -6.33 -26.79
C ARG A 399 -0.04 -7.52 -26.51
N THR A 400 -0.60 -8.73 -26.45
CA THR A 400 0.14 -9.95 -26.11
C THR A 400 -0.19 -11.09 -27.07
N PRO A 401 -0.05 -10.90 -28.39
CA PRO A 401 -0.48 -11.88 -29.39
C PRO A 401 0.24 -13.23 -29.27
N LEU A 402 1.48 -13.27 -28.75
CA LEU A 402 2.21 -14.51 -28.51
C LEU A 402 1.61 -15.30 -27.34
N ALA A 403 1.10 -14.61 -26.32
CA ALA A 403 0.47 -15.25 -25.17
C ALA A 403 -0.90 -15.84 -25.49
N GLU A 404 -1.66 -15.22 -26.41
CA GLU A 404 -3.01 -15.66 -26.78
C GLU A 404 -3.02 -16.86 -27.73
N ARG A 405 -1.95 -17.04 -28.51
CA ARG A 405 -1.89 -18.02 -29.61
C ARG A 405 -1.14 -19.31 -29.25
N ARG A 406 -0.64 -19.41 -28.01
CA ARG A 406 0.31 -20.47 -27.62
C ARG A 406 -0.11 -21.10 -26.32
N ASP A 407 0.00 -22.43 -26.30
CA ASP A 407 -0.05 -23.22 -25.09
C ASP A 407 1.30 -23.05 -24.38
N LEU A 408 1.31 -22.22 -23.34
CA LEU A 408 2.52 -21.83 -22.61
C LEU A 408 2.64 -22.67 -21.34
N ASP A 409 3.88 -22.98 -20.98
CA ASP A 409 4.20 -23.84 -19.84
C ASP A 409 3.58 -23.32 -18.54
N ASP A 410 2.69 -24.12 -17.94
CA ASP A 410 2.07 -23.87 -16.64
C ASP A 410 3.11 -23.66 -15.53
N ASP A 411 4.31 -24.23 -15.64
CA ASP A 411 5.36 -23.98 -14.67
C ASP A 411 5.84 -22.51 -14.74
N ALA A 412 5.81 -21.87 -15.91
CA ALA A 412 6.12 -20.45 -16.04
C ALA A 412 5.01 -19.57 -15.44
N ALA A 413 3.74 -19.92 -15.66
CA ALA A 413 2.60 -19.29 -14.98
C ALA A 413 2.77 -19.37 -13.45
N ARG A 414 3.03 -20.57 -12.96
CA ARG A 414 3.25 -20.87 -11.54
C ARG A 414 4.38 -20.02 -10.96
N ARG A 415 5.56 -20.02 -11.58
CA ARG A 415 6.71 -19.24 -11.11
C ARG A 415 6.45 -17.75 -11.13
N ALA A 416 5.81 -17.23 -12.18
CA ALA A 416 5.44 -15.82 -12.26
C ALA A 416 4.45 -15.41 -11.17
N VAL A 417 3.37 -16.16 -10.98
CA VAL A 417 2.37 -15.89 -9.94
C VAL A 417 3.02 -15.92 -8.56
N LEU A 418 3.82 -16.93 -8.23
CA LEU A 418 4.50 -17.00 -6.94
C LEU A 418 5.54 -15.88 -6.75
N ALA A 419 6.32 -15.56 -7.78
CA ALA A 419 7.31 -14.49 -7.74
C ALA A 419 6.68 -13.11 -7.50
N LEU A 420 5.48 -12.88 -8.06
CA LEU A 420 4.77 -11.62 -7.90
C LEU A 420 3.92 -11.55 -6.62
N SER A 421 3.39 -12.67 -6.15
CA SER A 421 2.46 -12.68 -5.01
C SER A 421 3.11 -12.99 -3.67
N THR A 422 4.34 -13.50 -3.66
CA THR A 422 5.02 -13.92 -2.41
C THR A 422 6.49 -13.51 -2.39
N ARG A 423 6.99 -13.23 -1.19
CA ARG A 423 8.40 -12.93 -0.91
C ARG A 423 9.00 -13.97 0.03
N PRO A 424 10.33 -14.14 0.07
CA PRO A 424 10.97 -14.96 1.08
C PRO A 424 10.65 -14.45 2.49
N SER A 425 10.29 -15.36 3.40
CA SER A 425 10.07 -15.01 4.81
C SER A 425 11.40 -14.64 5.48
N PRO A 426 11.44 -13.62 6.38
CA PRO A 426 12.62 -13.25 7.17
C PRO A 426 13.19 -14.43 7.95
N ASP A 427 12.33 -15.31 8.46
CA ASP A 427 12.70 -16.45 9.29
C ASP A 427 13.18 -17.65 8.47
N ARG A 428 13.36 -17.48 7.14
CA ARG A 428 13.76 -18.51 6.17
C ARG A 428 12.85 -19.75 6.10
N ALA A 429 11.76 -19.78 6.88
CA ALA A 429 10.73 -20.80 6.84
C ALA A 429 9.69 -20.45 5.75
N GLY A 430 10.03 -20.73 4.50
CA GLY A 430 9.12 -20.62 3.37
C GLY A 430 8.92 -19.21 2.80
N ARG A 431 7.80 -19.01 2.10
CA ARG A 431 7.42 -17.75 1.46
C ARG A 431 6.21 -17.16 2.17
N GLU A 432 6.16 -15.83 2.24
CA GLU A 432 5.01 -15.09 2.78
C GLU A 432 4.38 -14.21 1.69
N PRO A 433 3.06 -13.95 1.74
CA PRO A 433 2.39 -13.07 0.79
C PRO A 433 2.95 -11.64 0.76
N ILE A 434 2.95 -11.03 -0.42
CA ILE A 434 3.23 -9.60 -0.58
C ILE A 434 1.93 -8.83 -0.35
N ALA A 435 1.94 -7.88 0.57
CA ALA A 435 0.78 -7.05 0.86
C ALA A 435 0.69 -5.85 -0.09
N TYR A 436 0.00 -6.02 -1.22
CA TYR A 436 -0.14 -5.00 -2.27
C TYR A 436 -0.92 -3.74 -1.85
N ARG A 437 -1.67 -3.80 -0.74
CA ARG A 437 -2.42 -2.66 -0.23
C ARG A 437 -1.53 -1.51 0.22
N ASP A 438 -0.41 -1.86 0.85
CA ASP A 438 0.57 -0.90 1.36
C ASP A 438 1.45 -0.31 0.27
N LEU A 439 1.41 -0.90 -0.93
CA LEU A 439 2.12 -0.38 -2.06
C LEU A 439 1.38 0.84 -2.62
N GLY A 440 2.03 1.99 -2.49
CA GLY A 440 1.60 3.23 -3.15
C GLY A 440 1.86 3.18 -4.66
N VAL A 441 1.13 4.00 -5.41
CA VAL A 441 1.33 4.14 -6.88
C VAL A 441 2.77 4.53 -7.20
N GLU A 442 3.39 5.38 -6.37
CA GLU A 442 4.79 5.80 -6.48
C GLU A 442 5.78 4.63 -6.43
N GLN A 443 5.53 3.67 -5.53
CA GLN A 443 6.41 2.53 -5.31
C GLN A 443 6.29 1.54 -6.47
N LEU A 444 5.08 1.32 -6.98
CA LEU A 444 4.86 0.50 -8.17
C LEU A 444 5.49 1.15 -9.42
N GLY A 445 5.37 2.48 -9.54
CA GLY A 445 6.04 3.26 -10.58
C GLY A 445 7.57 3.13 -10.53
N ALA A 446 8.17 3.17 -9.34
CA ALA A 446 9.61 2.98 -9.17
C ALA A 446 10.07 1.58 -9.60
N VAL A 447 9.28 0.55 -9.32
CA VAL A 447 9.53 -0.82 -9.82
C VAL A 447 9.47 -0.85 -11.35
N TYR A 448 8.44 -0.22 -11.96
CA TYR A 448 8.28 -0.12 -13.41
C TYR A 448 9.46 0.58 -14.09
N GLU A 449 9.82 1.78 -13.64
CA GLU A 449 10.93 2.56 -14.21
C GLU A 449 12.25 1.79 -14.18
N THR A 450 12.47 1.05 -13.09
CA THR A 450 13.68 0.26 -12.95
C THR A 450 13.73 -0.88 -13.98
N LEU A 451 12.60 -1.52 -14.28
CA LEU A 451 12.53 -2.64 -15.23
C LEU A 451 12.76 -2.21 -16.67
N LEU A 452 12.34 -1.01 -17.04
CA LEU A 452 12.54 -0.49 -18.40
C LEU A 452 14.02 -0.33 -18.76
N ASP A 453 14.93 -0.23 -17.80
CA ASP A 453 16.37 -0.15 -18.10
C ASP A 453 17.00 -1.53 -18.39
N TYR A 454 16.30 -2.63 -18.12
CA TYR A 454 16.85 -3.98 -18.31
C TYR A 454 16.79 -4.45 -19.76
N LYS A 455 17.80 -5.23 -20.16
CA LYS A 455 17.86 -5.89 -21.47
C LYS A 455 17.88 -7.41 -21.28
N PRO A 456 17.07 -8.16 -22.06
CA PRO A 456 17.09 -9.61 -21.99
C PRO A 456 18.29 -10.19 -22.74
N ARG A 457 18.92 -11.19 -22.13
CA ARG A 457 19.98 -12.01 -22.74
C ARG A 457 19.64 -13.49 -22.56
N ILE A 458 19.71 -14.26 -23.65
CA ILE A 458 19.55 -15.71 -23.58
C ILE A 458 20.83 -16.29 -22.97
N GLN A 459 20.72 -16.93 -21.81
CA GLN A 459 21.86 -17.61 -21.16
C GLN A 459 22.08 -19.02 -21.69
N GLY A 460 21.01 -19.72 -22.06
CA GLY A 460 21.11 -21.08 -22.56
C GLY A 460 19.77 -21.72 -22.91
N ARG A 461 19.83 -22.83 -23.65
CA ARG A 461 18.69 -23.68 -24.00
C ARG A 461 18.93 -25.07 -23.45
N ASN A 462 18.04 -25.55 -22.58
CA ASN A 462 18.21 -26.87 -21.98
C ASN A 462 17.51 -27.94 -22.84
N ARG A 463 18.30 -28.88 -23.40
CA ARG A 463 17.90 -29.74 -24.53
C ARG A 463 17.00 -30.96 -24.25
N PRO A 464 16.61 -31.32 -23.01
CA PRO A 464 15.50 -32.26 -22.85
C PRO A 464 14.13 -31.60 -22.61
N ALA A 465 14.02 -30.26 -22.52
CA ALA A 465 12.77 -29.60 -22.06
C ALA A 465 12.33 -28.34 -22.84
N SER A 466 12.95 -28.00 -23.98
CA SER A 466 12.65 -26.76 -24.74
C SER A 466 12.69 -25.45 -23.91
N ARG A 467 13.28 -25.49 -22.72
CA ARG A 467 13.27 -24.40 -21.75
C ARG A 467 14.42 -23.44 -22.05
N VAL A 468 14.06 -22.17 -22.24
CA VAL A 468 15.01 -21.08 -22.51
C VAL A 468 15.28 -20.35 -21.21
N SER A 469 16.55 -20.32 -20.79
CA SER A 469 16.97 -19.51 -19.65
C SER A 469 17.27 -18.09 -20.13
N ILE A 470 16.61 -17.11 -19.51
CA ILE A 470 16.79 -15.69 -19.79
C ILE A 470 17.40 -15.02 -18.56
N ALA A 471 18.42 -14.20 -18.77
CA ALA A 471 18.88 -13.23 -17.78
C ALA A 471 18.44 -11.83 -18.20
N LEU A 472 17.99 -11.05 -17.22
CA LEU A 472 17.76 -9.62 -17.41
C LEU A 472 18.98 -8.90 -16.86
N GLU A 473 19.74 -8.27 -17.75
CA GLU A 473 20.93 -7.50 -17.38
C GLU A 473 20.57 -6.02 -17.29
N PRO A 474 21.04 -5.28 -16.28
CA PRO A 474 20.87 -3.84 -16.23
C PRO A 474 21.45 -3.22 -17.50
N GLY A 475 20.71 -2.33 -18.15
CA GLY A 475 21.19 -1.59 -19.31
C GLY A 475 22.30 -0.61 -18.94
N SER A 476 22.81 0.10 -19.94
CA SER A 476 23.88 1.09 -19.79
C SER A 476 23.45 2.37 -19.06
N GLY A 477 22.24 2.43 -18.50
CA GLY A 477 21.70 3.61 -17.82
C GLY A 477 21.36 4.77 -18.75
N VAL A 478 21.51 4.61 -20.07
CA VAL A 478 21.25 5.66 -21.08
C VAL A 478 19.76 6.04 -21.12
N ARG A 479 18.83 5.18 -20.68
CA ARG A 479 17.42 5.57 -20.49
C ARG A 479 17.22 6.58 -19.34
N LYS A 480 18.09 6.62 -18.32
CA LYS A 480 18.10 7.74 -17.34
C LYS A 480 18.49 9.07 -17.99
N ALA A 481 19.17 9.05 -19.14
CA ALA A 481 19.47 10.25 -19.92
C ALA A 481 18.32 10.68 -20.86
N THR A 482 17.27 9.86 -21.02
CA THR A 482 16.09 10.20 -21.85
C THR A 482 15.01 11.01 -21.13
N GLY A 483 15.23 11.39 -19.86
CA GLY A 483 14.37 12.34 -19.15
C GLY A 483 13.09 11.75 -18.54
N THR A 484 12.90 10.43 -18.55
CA THR A 484 11.77 9.76 -17.87
C THR A 484 11.99 9.78 -16.35
N PHE A 485 11.69 10.92 -15.72
CA PHE A 485 11.72 11.06 -14.28
C PHE A 485 10.30 11.04 -13.72
N TYR A 486 10.06 10.13 -12.78
CA TYR A 486 8.83 10.17 -11.99
C TYR A 486 8.74 11.52 -11.25
N THR A 487 7.64 12.26 -11.46
CA THR A 487 7.39 13.51 -10.74
C THR A 487 6.84 13.18 -9.36
N PRO A 488 7.51 13.56 -8.24
CA PRO A 488 7.01 13.31 -6.90
C PRO A 488 5.58 13.86 -6.72
N GLN A 489 4.68 13.09 -6.10
CA GLN A 489 3.28 13.49 -5.96
C GLN A 489 3.10 14.89 -5.34
N PRO A 490 3.84 15.29 -4.28
CA PRO A 490 3.73 16.65 -3.74
C PRO A 490 4.04 17.76 -4.75
N LEU A 491 4.96 17.52 -5.67
CA LEU A 491 5.33 18.50 -6.70
C LEU A 491 4.23 18.59 -7.76
N ALA A 492 3.72 17.44 -8.21
CA ALA A 492 2.60 17.39 -9.14
C ALA A 492 1.36 18.10 -8.56
N GLU A 493 0.97 17.78 -7.33
CA GLU A 493 -0.14 18.43 -6.62
C GLU A 493 0.06 19.94 -6.47
N TYR A 494 1.28 20.38 -6.13
CA TYR A 494 1.59 21.80 -6.00
C TYR A 494 1.40 22.55 -7.32
N LEU A 495 1.96 22.02 -8.41
CA LEU A 495 1.90 22.62 -9.74
C LEU A 495 0.47 22.63 -10.27
N VAL A 496 -0.26 21.52 -10.15
CA VAL A 496 -1.68 21.43 -10.51
C VAL A 496 -2.49 22.48 -9.77
N ARG A 497 -2.37 22.57 -8.43
CA ARG A 497 -3.11 23.55 -7.63
C ARG A 497 -2.80 24.98 -8.06
N ARG A 498 -1.53 25.30 -8.33
CA ARG A 498 -1.12 26.64 -8.80
C ARG A 498 -1.68 26.96 -10.17
N THR A 499 -1.80 25.97 -11.05
CA THR A 499 -2.24 26.10 -12.44
C THR A 499 -3.76 26.17 -12.54
N LEU A 500 -4.47 25.23 -11.90
CA LEU A 500 -5.93 25.10 -11.99
C LEU A 500 -6.68 25.95 -10.96
N GLY A 501 -6.04 26.31 -9.84
CA GLY A 501 -6.68 27.08 -8.76
C GLY A 501 -7.33 28.39 -9.18
N PRO A 502 -6.69 29.22 -10.04
CA PRO A 502 -7.31 30.43 -10.58
C PRO A 502 -8.54 30.14 -11.46
N LEU A 503 -8.62 28.97 -12.09
CA LEU A 503 -9.71 28.61 -13.00
C LEU A 503 -10.95 28.08 -12.27
N VAL A 504 -10.80 27.59 -11.04
CA VAL A 504 -11.89 26.95 -10.27
C VAL A 504 -12.43 27.79 -9.11
N ARG A 505 -11.70 28.81 -8.65
CA ARG A 505 -11.99 29.54 -7.39
C ARG A 505 -13.42 30.06 -7.28
N ASP A 506 -14.00 30.49 -8.39
CA ASP A 506 -15.36 31.06 -8.46
C ASP A 506 -16.13 30.50 -9.68
N ALA A 507 -15.73 29.31 -10.14
CA ALA A 507 -16.32 28.70 -11.33
C ALA A 507 -17.62 27.94 -10.96
N PRO A 508 -18.68 28.02 -11.80
CA PRO A 508 -19.85 27.19 -11.61
C PRO A 508 -19.50 25.70 -11.83
N PRO A 509 -20.26 24.75 -11.24
CA PRO A 509 -19.97 23.32 -11.32
C PRO A 509 -19.75 22.82 -12.76
N ASP A 510 -20.60 23.24 -13.70
CA ASP A 510 -20.51 22.85 -15.10
C ASP A 510 -19.21 23.31 -15.76
N ARG A 511 -18.70 24.48 -15.39
CA ARG A 511 -17.42 24.97 -15.92
C ARG A 511 -16.25 24.12 -15.44
N ILE A 512 -16.28 23.66 -14.20
CA ILE A 512 -15.26 22.74 -13.66
C ILE A 512 -15.30 21.41 -14.41
N LEU A 513 -16.49 20.86 -14.68
CA LEU A 513 -16.69 19.63 -15.46
C LEU A 513 -16.23 19.73 -16.92
N HIS A 514 -16.16 20.94 -17.48
CA HIS A 514 -15.72 21.16 -18.86
C HIS A 514 -14.23 21.53 -19.02
N LEU A 515 -13.47 21.61 -17.92
CA LEU A 515 -12.04 21.88 -17.98
C LEU A 515 -11.28 20.67 -18.55
N ARG A 516 -10.55 20.89 -19.65
CA ARG A 516 -9.69 19.88 -20.27
C ARG A 516 -8.23 20.09 -19.88
N VAL A 517 -7.62 19.06 -19.33
CA VAL A 517 -6.20 19.06 -18.95
C VAL A 517 -5.42 18.13 -19.87
N VAL A 518 -4.35 18.65 -20.47
CA VAL A 518 -3.44 17.90 -21.34
C VAL A 518 -2.05 17.91 -20.73
N ASP A 519 -1.46 16.71 -20.62
CA ASP A 519 -0.05 16.52 -20.33
C ASP A 519 0.59 15.78 -21.53
N PRO A 520 1.33 16.47 -22.41
CA PRO A 520 1.89 15.89 -23.62
C PRO A 520 3.05 14.92 -23.35
N ALA A 521 3.59 14.90 -22.13
CA ALA A 521 4.68 14.04 -21.70
C ALA A 521 4.31 13.26 -20.43
N MET A 522 3.05 12.82 -20.35
CA MET A 522 2.44 12.36 -19.10
C MET A 522 3.16 11.22 -18.38
N GLY A 523 3.91 10.38 -19.09
CA GLY A 523 4.59 9.22 -18.51
C GLY A 523 3.61 8.36 -17.70
N SER A 524 3.83 8.27 -16.39
CA SER A 524 2.97 7.57 -15.42
C SER A 524 1.64 8.28 -15.08
N GLY A 525 1.41 9.48 -15.62
CA GLY A 525 0.18 10.25 -15.44
C GLY A 525 0.11 11.05 -14.14
N ALA A 526 1.24 11.30 -13.46
CA ALA A 526 1.25 11.96 -12.15
C ALA A 526 0.49 13.30 -12.11
N PHE A 527 0.66 14.15 -13.14
CA PHE A 527 -0.07 15.42 -13.25
C PHE A 527 -1.56 15.22 -13.53
N LEU A 528 -1.93 14.28 -14.41
CA LEU A 528 -3.33 14.01 -14.75
C LEU A 528 -4.11 13.44 -13.56
N VAL A 529 -3.48 12.53 -12.80
CA VAL A 529 -4.07 11.99 -11.56
C VAL A 529 -4.23 13.10 -10.52
N ALA A 530 -3.22 13.95 -10.33
CA ALA A 530 -3.31 15.09 -9.42
C ALA A 530 -4.37 16.11 -9.87
N ALA A 531 -4.51 16.36 -11.18
CA ALA A 531 -5.53 17.24 -11.75
C ALA A 531 -6.94 16.70 -11.53
N CYS A 532 -7.17 15.42 -11.81
CA CYS A 532 -8.46 14.76 -11.57
C CYS A 532 -8.90 14.89 -10.10
N ARG A 533 -7.99 14.62 -9.15
CA ARG A 533 -8.26 14.79 -7.71
C ARG A 533 -8.55 16.24 -7.36
N TYR A 534 -7.74 17.17 -7.84
CA TYR A 534 -7.90 18.59 -7.55
C TYR A 534 -9.23 19.16 -8.07
N LEU A 535 -9.61 18.80 -9.29
CA LEU A 535 -10.88 19.22 -9.90
C LEU A 535 -12.09 18.58 -9.20
N ALA A 536 -11.98 17.33 -8.75
CA ALA A 536 -13.01 16.69 -7.93
C ALA A 536 -13.21 17.39 -6.58
N ASP A 537 -12.12 17.72 -5.87
CA ASP A 537 -12.19 18.48 -4.62
C ASP A 537 -12.80 19.88 -4.84
N ALA A 538 -12.44 20.56 -5.93
CA ALA A 538 -13.00 21.85 -6.27
C ALA A 538 -14.49 21.76 -6.60
N TYR A 539 -14.90 20.75 -7.36
CA TYR A 539 -16.30 20.50 -7.70
C TYR A 539 -17.14 20.22 -6.44
N GLU A 540 -16.65 19.35 -5.54
CA GLU A 540 -17.27 19.07 -4.24
C GLU A 540 -17.45 20.35 -3.41
N ALA A 541 -16.43 21.20 -3.34
CA ALA A 541 -16.48 22.45 -2.59
C ALA A 541 -17.58 23.41 -3.09
N VAL A 542 -17.80 23.47 -4.41
CA VAL A 542 -18.88 24.30 -4.99
C VAL A 542 -20.25 23.71 -4.69
N LEU A 543 -20.42 22.38 -4.72
CA LEU A 543 -21.68 21.72 -4.36
C LEU A 543 -22.05 21.98 -2.89
N VAL A 544 -21.08 21.92 -1.99
CA VAL A 544 -21.28 22.26 -0.58
C VAL A 544 -21.62 23.75 -0.43
N GLY A 545 -20.85 24.63 -1.06
CA GLY A 545 -21.00 26.08 -0.94
C GLY A 545 -22.32 26.63 -1.51
N SER A 546 -22.96 25.91 -2.42
CA SER A 546 -24.28 26.25 -2.98
C SER A 546 -25.45 25.84 -2.09
N GLY A 547 -25.20 25.24 -0.92
CA GLY A 547 -26.21 24.88 0.07
C GLY A 547 -26.99 23.61 -0.24
N GLY A 548 -26.57 22.83 -1.25
CA GLY A 548 -27.22 21.58 -1.63
C GLY A 548 -26.90 20.39 -0.73
N CYS A 549 -25.81 20.44 0.04
CA CYS A 549 -25.38 19.39 0.97
C CYS A 549 -24.36 19.92 1.98
N HIS A 550 -24.30 19.33 3.17
CA HIS A 550 -23.24 19.60 4.15
C HIS A 550 -22.01 18.72 3.86
N PRO A 551 -20.76 19.13 4.19
CA PRO A 551 -19.57 18.31 3.99
C PRO A 551 -19.64 16.89 4.60
N SER A 552 -20.39 16.73 5.69
CA SER A 552 -20.63 15.44 6.34
C SER A 552 -21.51 14.49 5.54
N ASP A 553 -22.31 15.01 4.61
CA ASP A 553 -23.31 14.25 3.86
C ASP A 553 -22.69 13.58 2.62
N ILE A 554 -21.47 13.98 2.25
CA ILE A 554 -20.73 13.41 1.13
C ILE A 554 -19.79 12.34 1.69
N GLY A 555 -20.09 11.07 1.42
CA GLY A 555 -19.26 9.93 1.76
C GLY A 555 -18.19 9.64 0.70
N GLU A 556 -17.38 8.61 0.97
CA GLU A 556 -16.36 8.13 0.03
C GLU A 556 -16.95 7.57 -1.29
N PRO A 557 -18.11 6.87 -1.29
CA PRO A 557 -18.76 6.44 -2.53
C PRO A 557 -19.16 7.63 -3.43
N GLU A 558 -19.75 8.68 -2.85
CA GLU A 558 -20.11 9.90 -3.60
C GLU A 558 -18.85 10.58 -4.14
N ARG A 559 -17.78 10.70 -3.33
CA ARG A 559 -16.49 11.26 -3.78
C ARG A 559 -15.87 10.45 -4.92
N ALA A 560 -15.96 9.13 -4.87
CA ALA A 560 -15.53 8.27 -5.97
C ALA A 560 -16.34 8.52 -7.24
N ALA A 561 -17.65 8.72 -7.13
CA ALA A 561 -18.52 9.07 -8.25
C ALA A 561 -18.19 10.47 -8.82
N ILE A 562 -17.88 11.46 -7.97
CA ILE A 562 -17.42 12.78 -8.41
C ILE A 562 -16.11 12.66 -9.22
N ARG A 563 -15.10 11.97 -8.68
CA ARG A 563 -13.82 11.75 -9.38
C ARG A 563 -14.02 11.05 -10.72
N ARG A 564 -14.92 10.07 -10.76
CA ARG A 564 -15.28 9.38 -12.01
C ARG A 564 -15.91 10.33 -13.02
N THR A 565 -16.85 11.16 -12.58
CA THR A 565 -17.52 12.15 -13.44
C THR A 565 -16.52 13.15 -14.02
N ILE A 566 -15.57 13.61 -13.21
CA ILE A 566 -14.46 14.49 -13.63
C ILE A 566 -13.53 13.80 -14.63
N ALA A 567 -13.29 12.50 -14.49
CA ALA A 567 -12.43 11.76 -15.41
C ALA A 567 -13.12 11.40 -16.74
N GLU A 568 -14.45 11.31 -16.75
CA GLU A 568 -15.26 10.95 -17.92
C GLU A 568 -15.65 12.15 -18.79
N ARG A 569 -15.70 13.36 -18.24
CA ARG A 569 -16.04 14.61 -18.95
C ARG A 569 -14.79 15.41 -19.32
#